data_AF-A0A3B9C1E1-F1
#
_entry.id   AF-A0A3B9C1E1-F1
#
_cell.length_a   1.000
_cell.length_b   1.000
_cell.length_c   1.000
_cell.angle_alpha   90.00
_cell.angle_beta   90.00
_cell.angle_gamma   90.00
#
_symmetry.space_group_name_H-M   'P 1'
#
loop_
_entity.id
_entity.type
_entity.pdbx_description
1 polymer ?
#
loop_
_entity_poly.entity_id
_entity_poly.type
_entity_poly.pdbx_seq_one_letter_code
_entity_poly.pdbx_strand_id
1 'polypeptide(L)'
;MYGVGREWRPGRDVDAIFIKFDQQLDTLWTTYFGGTDFDDLEFIRELPNGNLLLAGTTSSNDGDVWYGHTYSAQEICMVEVTTQGQIVKGKTFGGGNGSMIQDLDIGPDGMIYMAGMTNAADSDFTHPSFGFLNADVWFAKYDTAFNK
;
A
#
# COMPACT_ATOMS: atom_id res chain seq x y z
N MET A 1 -11.56 2.31 16.20
CA MET A 1 -11.50 2.79 14.79
C MET A 1 -10.04 2.91 14.38
N TYR A 2 -9.72 2.86 13.09
CA TYR A 2 -8.35 3.06 12.60
C TYR A 2 -8.32 4.18 11.56
N GLY A 3 -7.18 4.86 11.43
CA GLY A 3 -6.93 5.88 10.41
C GLY A 3 -5.50 5.81 9.89
N VAL A 4 -5.30 6.30 8.67
CA VAL A 4 -3.99 6.43 8.02
C VAL A 4 -3.81 7.84 7.47
N GLY A 5 -2.57 8.20 7.15
CA GLY A 5 -2.22 9.49 6.58
C GLY A 5 -0.71 9.69 6.48
N ARG A 6 -0.27 10.95 6.52
CA ARG A 6 1.11 11.37 6.26
C ARG A 6 1.66 12.19 7.42
N GLU A 7 2.88 11.88 7.87
CA GLU A 7 3.63 12.70 8.82
C GLU A 7 4.97 13.12 8.22
N TRP A 8 5.18 14.43 8.08
CA TRP A 8 6.49 14.96 7.76
C TRP A 8 7.40 14.94 8.99
N ARG A 9 8.65 14.49 8.81
CA ARG A 9 9.65 14.45 9.88
C ARG A 9 10.90 15.25 9.54
N PRO A 10 11.40 16.10 10.46
CA PRO A 10 12.65 16.83 10.21
C PRO A 10 13.82 15.89 9.87
N GLY A 11 14.40 16.07 8.68
CA GLY A 11 15.57 15.29 8.23
C GLY A 11 15.23 13.97 7.54
N ARG A 12 13.95 13.68 7.31
CA ARG A 12 13.44 12.60 6.45
C ARG A 12 12.32 13.16 5.56
N ASP A 13 11.92 12.41 4.55
CA ASP A 13 10.69 12.70 3.83
C ASP A 13 9.46 12.28 4.67
N VAL A 14 8.31 12.13 4.03
CA VAL A 14 7.03 11.86 4.68
C VAL A 14 6.92 10.36 4.97
N ASP A 15 6.66 10.00 6.22
CA ASP A 15 6.31 8.63 6.62
C ASP A 15 4.79 8.46 6.60
N ALA A 16 4.33 7.23 6.33
CA ALA A 16 2.93 6.86 6.53
C ALA A 16 2.63 6.75 8.04
N ILE A 17 1.52 7.33 8.48
CA ILE A 17 1.02 7.22 9.85
C ILE A 17 -0.12 6.20 9.90
N PHE A 18 -0.16 5.38 10.95
CA PHE A 18 -1.28 4.49 11.24
C PHE A 18 -1.72 4.67 12.69
N ILE A 19 -3.00 4.99 12.87
CA ILE A 19 -3.55 5.46 14.14
C ILE A 19 -4.71 4.56 14.54
N LYS A 20 -4.77 4.21 15.83
CA LYS A 20 -5.94 3.58 16.43
C LYS A 20 -6.64 4.58 17.35
N PHE A 21 -7.95 4.64 17.21
CA PHE A 21 -8.84 5.44 18.04
C PHE A 21 -9.81 4.56 18.83
N ASP A 22 -10.28 5.06 19.97
CA ASP A 22 -11.41 4.48 20.68
C ASP A 22 -12.76 4.87 20.03
N GLN A 23 -13.86 4.68 20.74
CA GLN A 23 -15.21 5.01 20.24
C GLN A 23 -15.54 6.50 20.37
N GLN A 24 -14.79 7.23 21.19
CA GLN A 24 -14.91 8.67 21.42
C GLN A 24 -14.00 9.47 20.48
N LEU A 25 -13.24 8.78 19.62
CA LEU A 25 -12.23 9.31 18.72
C LEU A 25 -10.97 9.82 19.43
N ASP A 26 -10.72 9.38 20.67
CA ASP A 26 -9.45 9.60 21.34
C ASP A 26 -8.39 8.66 20.77
N THR A 27 -7.17 9.16 20.58
CA THR A 27 -6.05 8.36 20.06
C THR A 27 -5.58 7.38 21.13
N LEU A 28 -5.66 6.08 20.83
CA LEU A 28 -5.14 5.01 21.67
C LEU A 28 -3.66 4.77 21.42
N TRP A 29 -3.24 4.77 20.15
CA TRP A 29 -1.84 4.72 19.75
C TRP A 29 -1.65 5.16 18.31
N THR A 30 -0.39 5.47 17.99
CA THR A 30 0.10 5.82 16.67
C THR A 30 1.35 5.02 16.37
N THR A 31 1.44 4.49 15.15
CA THR A 31 2.66 3.90 14.60
C THR A 31 2.96 4.53 13.25
N TYR A 32 4.18 4.33 12.78
CA TYR A 32 4.70 4.90 11.55
C TYR A 32 5.30 3.80 10.71
N PHE A 33 5.11 3.91 9.40
CA PHE A 33 5.60 2.99 8.40
C PHE A 33 6.27 3.80 7.31
N GLY A 34 7.43 3.35 6.85
CA GLY A 34 8.24 4.10 5.90
C GLY A 34 9.74 3.85 6.02
N GLY A 35 10.48 4.51 5.13
CA GLY A 35 11.93 4.44 5.00
C GLY A 35 12.56 5.82 4.96
N THR A 36 13.54 6.00 4.09
CA THR A 36 14.25 7.28 3.93
C THR A 36 13.48 8.32 3.12
N ASP A 37 12.68 7.87 2.16
CA ASP A 37 12.00 8.71 1.18
C ASP A 37 10.49 8.79 1.47
N PHE A 38 9.69 9.19 0.48
CA PHE A 38 8.24 9.37 0.64
C PHE A 38 7.48 8.04 0.75
N ASP A 39 6.66 7.92 1.79
CA ASP A 39 5.78 6.78 2.07
C ASP A 39 4.37 7.25 2.46
N ASP A 40 3.37 6.59 1.91
CA ASP A 40 1.96 6.88 2.17
C ASP A 40 1.10 5.63 2.12
N LEU A 41 0.33 5.40 3.17
CA LEU A 41 -0.67 4.33 3.24
C LEU A 41 -2.05 5.00 3.22
N GLU A 42 -2.83 4.76 2.18
CA GLU A 42 -4.09 5.46 1.91
C GLU A 42 -5.31 4.60 2.25
N PHE A 43 -5.15 3.28 2.24
CA PHE A 43 -6.23 2.32 2.40
C PHE A 43 -6.06 1.49 3.67
N ILE A 44 -7.18 1.24 4.35
CA ILE A 44 -7.29 0.28 5.45
C ILE A 44 -8.47 -0.64 5.15
N ARG A 45 -8.26 -1.95 5.19
CA ARG A 45 -9.33 -2.96 5.11
C ARG A 45 -9.10 -4.07 6.12
N GLU A 46 -10.18 -4.63 6.65
CA GLU A 46 -10.10 -5.84 7.48
C GLU A 46 -10.02 -7.07 6.57
N LEU A 47 -9.06 -7.95 6.84
CA LEU A 47 -8.88 -9.21 6.14
C LEU A 47 -9.74 -10.31 6.80
N PRO A 48 -10.07 -11.40 6.07
CA PRO A 48 -10.87 -12.51 6.61
C PRO A 48 -10.29 -13.19 7.86
N ASN A 49 -8.98 -13.03 8.11
CA ASN A 49 -8.30 -13.57 9.29
C ASN A 49 -8.36 -12.61 10.51
N GLY A 50 -9.00 -11.44 10.40
CA GLY A 50 -9.12 -10.44 11.45
C GLY A 50 -7.93 -9.47 11.56
N ASN A 51 -6.91 -9.61 10.71
CA ASN A 51 -5.85 -8.62 10.56
C ASN A 51 -6.31 -7.47 9.66
N LEU A 52 -5.47 -6.45 9.54
CA LEU A 52 -5.73 -5.28 8.72
C LEU A 52 -4.76 -5.28 7.54
N LEU A 53 -5.27 -4.96 6.37
CA LEU A 53 -4.48 -4.62 5.19
C LEU A 53 -4.36 -3.10 5.12
N LEU A 54 -3.12 -2.63 5.11
CA LEU A 54 -2.76 -1.27 4.75
C LEU A 54 -2.23 -1.28 3.32
N ALA A 55 -2.58 -0.28 2.52
CA ALA A 55 -2.02 -0.16 1.17
C ALA A 55 -1.88 1.30 0.74
N GLY A 56 -0.93 1.56 -0.15
CA GLY A 56 -0.68 2.87 -0.71
C GLY A 56 0.57 2.87 -1.56
N THR A 57 1.42 3.87 -1.42
CA THR A 57 2.64 4.06 -2.20
C THR A 57 3.88 4.22 -1.34
N THR A 58 5.00 3.69 -1.83
CA THR A 58 6.33 3.87 -1.26
C THR A 58 7.29 4.32 -2.36
N SER A 59 8.12 5.31 -2.06
CA SER A 59 9.30 5.68 -2.86
C SER A 59 10.58 5.23 -2.18
N SER A 60 10.47 4.72 -0.95
CA SER A 60 11.57 4.26 -0.13
C SER A 60 12.11 2.92 -0.63
N ASN A 61 13.43 2.75 -0.56
CA ASN A 61 14.12 1.50 -0.88
C ASN A 61 14.63 0.77 0.37
N ASP A 62 14.14 1.17 1.53
CA ASP A 62 14.44 0.64 2.84
C ASP A 62 13.20 0.77 3.76
N GLY A 63 13.38 0.51 5.05
CA GLY A 63 12.28 0.58 6.01
C GLY A 63 11.38 -0.65 5.99
N ASP A 64 10.15 -0.47 6.47
CA ASP A 64 9.24 -1.57 6.82
C ASP A 64 8.05 -1.73 5.83
N VAL A 65 7.96 -0.83 4.85
CA VAL A 65 7.02 -0.90 3.72
C VAL A 65 7.69 -1.31 2.41
N TRP A 66 9.00 -1.53 2.43
CA TRP A 66 9.78 -1.95 1.27
C TRP A 66 9.99 -3.45 1.23
N TYR A 67 9.65 -4.08 0.09
CA TYR A 67 9.72 -5.54 -0.08
C TYR A 67 10.48 -5.99 -1.34
N GLY A 68 11.46 -5.20 -1.75
CA GLY A 68 12.42 -5.58 -2.79
C GLY A 68 12.04 -5.09 -4.18
N HIS A 69 12.63 -3.96 -4.59
CA HIS A 69 12.49 -3.38 -5.93
C HIS A 69 13.82 -2.92 -6.52
N THR A 70 13.82 -2.68 -7.82
CA THR A 70 15.01 -2.31 -8.62
C THR A 70 14.90 -0.96 -9.32
N TYR A 71 13.82 -0.20 -9.13
CA TYR A 71 13.53 1.03 -9.87
C TYR A 71 13.50 2.26 -8.96
N SER A 72 13.63 3.46 -9.54
CA SER A 72 13.71 4.75 -8.83
C SER A 72 12.38 5.50 -8.78
N ALA A 73 11.25 4.80 -8.81
CA ALA A 73 9.92 5.39 -8.95
C ALA A 73 8.99 4.93 -7.83
N GLN A 74 7.87 5.64 -7.65
CA GLN A 74 6.81 5.27 -6.70
C GLN A 74 6.21 3.91 -7.04
N GLU A 75 6.11 3.06 -6.02
CA GLU A 75 5.60 1.71 -6.12
C GLU A 75 4.46 1.50 -5.15
N ILE A 76 3.58 0.56 -5.49
CA ILE A 76 2.46 0.23 -4.63
C ILE A 76 2.98 -0.64 -3.49
N CYS A 77 2.64 -0.34 -2.24
CA CYS A 77 2.90 -1.23 -1.11
C CYS A 77 1.59 -1.76 -0.54
N MET A 78 1.60 -3.03 -0.14
CA MET A 78 0.56 -3.69 0.65
C MET A 78 1.21 -4.29 1.88
N VAL A 79 0.68 -3.98 3.06
CA VAL A 79 1.19 -4.44 4.34
C VAL A 79 0.04 -5.01 5.16
N GLU A 80 0.13 -6.29 5.51
CA GLU A 80 -0.74 -6.89 6.50
C GLU A 80 -0.19 -6.58 7.89
N VAL A 81 -1.04 -6.04 8.75
CA VAL A 81 -0.71 -5.72 10.15
C VAL A 81 -1.74 -6.34 11.11
N THR A 82 -1.32 -6.64 12.32
CA THR A 82 -2.22 -7.03 13.40
C THR A 82 -3.08 -5.85 13.85
N THR A 83 -4.13 -6.10 14.64
CA THR A 83 -4.97 -5.05 15.26
C THR A 83 -4.23 -4.19 16.32
N GLN A 84 -2.97 -4.50 16.59
CA GLN A 84 -2.03 -3.75 17.42
C GLN A 84 -0.97 -3.01 16.56
N GLY A 85 -1.10 -3.02 15.24
CA GLY A 85 -0.20 -2.33 14.32
C GLY A 85 1.15 -3.01 14.11
N GLN A 86 1.28 -4.31 14.42
CA GLN A 86 2.50 -5.07 14.15
C GLN A 86 2.47 -5.65 12.74
N ILE A 87 3.54 -5.49 11.97
CA ILE A 87 3.64 -6.04 10.62
C ILE A 87 3.67 -7.57 10.67
N VAL A 88 2.83 -8.18 9.86
CA VAL A 88 2.78 -9.63 9.64
C VAL A 88 3.57 -9.98 8.38
N LYS A 89 3.28 -9.27 7.29
CA LYS A 89 3.98 -9.39 6.01
C LYS A 89 3.66 -8.18 5.13
N GLY A 90 4.45 -7.98 4.09
CA GLY A 90 4.12 -7.03 3.05
C GLY A 90 4.63 -7.47 1.69
N LYS A 91 4.18 -6.75 0.67
CA LYS A 91 4.64 -6.89 -0.70
C LYS A 91 4.47 -5.57 -1.41
N THR A 92 5.40 -5.28 -2.29
CA THR A 92 5.37 -4.13 -3.16
C THR A 92 5.14 -4.57 -4.61
N PHE A 93 4.50 -3.73 -5.42
CA PHE A 93 4.04 -4.04 -6.77
C PHE A 93 4.29 -2.88 -7.72
N GLY A 94 4.46 -3.22 -8.99
CA GLY A 94 4.76 -2.27 -10.05
C GLY A 94 6.26 -1.97 -10.16
N GLY A 95 6.58 -0.97 -10.97
CA GLY A 95 7.96 -0.52 -11.18
C GLY A 95 8.15 0.11 -12.56
N GLY A 96 9.20 0.93 -12.71
CA GLY A 96 9.56 1.58 -13.98
C GLY A 96 9.24 3.07 -14.03
N ASN A 97 7.96 3.45 -14.14
CA ASN A 97 7.52 4.84 -14.34
C ASN A 97 6.43 5.33 -13.36
N GLY A 98 6.21 4.59 -12.28
CA GLY A 98 5.22 4.89 -11.25
C GLY A 98 3.90 4.11 -11.42
N SER A 99 3.46 3.50 -10.32
CA SER A 99 2.16 2.82 -10.21
C SER A 99 1.44 3.31 -8.96
N MET A 100 0.12 3.49 -9.03
CA MET A 100 -0.70 3.92 -7.90
C MET A 100 -1.98 3.10 -7.79
N ILE A 101 -2.39 2.82 -6.56
CA ILE A 101 -3.74 2.33 -6.26
C ILE A 101 -4.69 3.52 -6.27
N GLN A 102 -5.84 3.38 -6.94
CA GLN A 102 -6.95 4.34 -6.86
C GLN A 102 -8.10 3.82 -6.01
N ASP A 103 -8.31 2.51 -5.97
CA ASP A 103 -9.27 1.88 -5.06
C ASP A 103 -8.84 0.46 -4.69
N LEU A 104 -9.23 0.04 -3.49
CA LEU A 104 -8.96 -1.27 -2.92
C LEU A 104 -10.14 -1.72 -2.05
N ASP A 105 -10.59 -2.95 -2.27
CA ASP A 105 -11.57 -3.59 -1.38
C ASP A 105 -11.38 -5.10 -1.23
N ILE A 106 -11.94 -5.65 -0.16
CA ILE A 106 -11.99 -7.10 0.08
C ILE A 106 -13.34 -7.62 -0.40
N GLY A 107 -13.31 -8.48 -1.41
CA GLY A 107 -14.53 -9.06 -1.96
C GLY A 107 -15.17 -10.10 -1.04
N PRO A 108 -16.42 -10.52 -1.32
CA PRO A 108 -17.13 -11.53 -0.54
C PRO A 108 -16.48 -12.92 -0.61
N ASP A 109 -15.60 -13.15 -1.59
CA ASP A 109 -14.77 -14.36 -1.70
C ASP A 109 -13.48 -14.28 -0.86
N GLY A 110 -13.28 -13.20 -0.09
CA GLY A 110 -12.12 -12.99 0.77
C GLY A 110 -10.86 -12.56 0.01
N MET A 111 -10.99 -12.24 -1.27
CA MET A 111 -9.89 -11.82 -2.14
C MET A 111 -9.75 -10.31 -2.13
N ILE A 112 -8.54 -9.83 -2.39
CA ILE A 112 -8.19 -8.41 -2.48
C ILE A 112 -8.39 -7.97 -3.92
N TYR A 113 -9.24 -6.98 -4.14
CA TYR A 113 -9.48 -6.35 -5.44
C TYR A 113 -8.87 -4.96 -5.42
N MET A 114 -8.09 -4.67 -6.46
CA MET A 114 -7.42 -3.38 -6.61
C MET A 114 -7.61 -2.85 -8.02
N ALA A 115 -7.75 -1.54 -8.12
CA ALA A 115 -7.73 -0.81 -9.37
C ALA A 115 -6.84 0.41 -9.24
N GLY A 116 -6.23 0.81 -10.34
CA GLY A 116 -5.29 1.92 -10.33
C GLY A 116 -4.80 2.33 -11.70
N MET A 117 -3.73 3.11 -11.69
CA MET A 117 -3.05 3.56 -12.89
C MET A 117 -1.59 3.13 -12.88
N THR A 118 -1.04 2.80 -14.04
CA THR A 118 0.38 2.50 -14.23
C THR A 118 0.88 3.16 -15.51
N ASN A 119 2.09 3.70 -15.46
CA ASN A 119 2.83 4.15 -16.64
C ASN A 119 3.81 3.08 -17.15
N ALA A 120 3.76 1.88 -16.56
CA ALA A 120 4.67 0.79 -16.83
C ALA A 120 3.95 -0.40 -17.46
N ALA A 121 4.61 -1.03 -18.43
CA ALA A 121 4.26 -2.37 -18.87
C ALA A 121 4.98 -3.36 -17.94
N ASP A 122 4.31 -3.80 -16.88
CA ASP A 122 4.83 -4.81 -15.96
C ASP A 122 3.89 -6.04 -15.89
N SER A 123 4.37 -7.10 -15.25
CA SER A 123 3.62 -8.36 -15.10
C SER A 123 2.71 -8.39 -13.88
N ASP A 124 2.72 -7.34 -13.05
CA ASP A 124 2.00 -7.31 -11.77
C ASP A 124 0.53 -6.94 -11.97
N PHE A 125 0.18 -6.29 -13.08
CA PHE A 125 -1.19 -5.87 -13.34
C PHE A 125 -1.73 -6.38 -14.68
N THR A 126 -3.05 -6.59 -14.75
CA THR A 126 -3.73 -6.90 -16.01
C THR A 126 -4.25 -5.59 -16.59
N HIS A 127 -3.71 -5.17 -17.74
CA HIS A 127 -4.19 -4.00 -18.47
C HIS A 127 -4.07 -4.16 -19.99
N PRO A 128 -4.96 -3.55 -20.78
CA PRO A 128 -4.70 -3.31 -22.19
C PRO A 128 -3.55 -2.30 -22.30
N SER A 129 -2.38 -2.72 -22.80
CA SER A 129 -1.25 -1.81 -23.00
C SER A 129 -1.55 -0.83 -24.14
N PHE A 130 -1.70 0.46 -23.84
CA PHE A 130 -1.88 1.50 -24.86
C PHE A 130 -0.62 2.34 -25.13
N GLY A 131 0.55 1.86 -24.68
CA GLY A 131 1.86 2.39 -25.06
C GLY A 131 2.54 3.23 -23.97
N PHE A 132 3.85 3.39 -24.12
CA PHE A 132 4.81 3.82 -23.09
C PHE A 132 4.68 5.25 -22.52
N LEU A 133 3.66 6.04 -22.90
CA LEU A 133 3.62 7.48 -22.61
C LEU A 133 2.30 7.99 -21.98
N ASN A 134 1.30 7.14 -21.80
CA ASN A 134 0.05 7.51 -21.11
C ASN A 134 -0.22 6.49 -19.98
N ALA A 135 -0.77 6.98 -18.87
CA ALA A 135 -1.20 6.11 -17.77
C ALA A 135 -2.31 5.16 -18.25
N ASP A 136 -2.08 3.86 -18.14
CA ASP A 136 -3.08 2.82 -18.40
C ASP A 136 -3.81 2.49 -17.09
N VAL A 137 -5.11 2.24 -17.19
CA VAL A 137 -5.88 1.70 -16.06
C VAL A 137 -5.60 0.22 -15.92
N TRP A 138 -5.49 -0.26 -14.69
CA TRP A 138 -5.32 -1.67 -14.40
C TRP A 138 -6.30 -2.16 -13.35
N PHE A 139 -6.57 -3.47 -13.40
CA PHE A 139 -7.29 -4.20 -12.38
C PHE A 139 -6.47 -5.41 -11.95
N ALA A 140 -6.47 -5.69 -10.65
CA ALA A 140 -5.82 -6.87 -10.12
C ALA A 140 -6.63 -7.50 -8.99
N LYS A 141 -6.45 -8.81 -8.87
CA LYS A 141 -7.03 -9.65 -7.83
C LYS A 141 -5.90 -10.43 -7.19
N TYR A 142 -5.88 -10.46 -5.86
CA TYR A 142 -4.87 -11.16 -5.09
C TYR A 142 -5.50 -11.94 -3.94
N ASP A 143 -4.89 -13.06 -3.57
CA ASP A 143 -5.17 -13.74 -2.31
C ASP A 143 -4.58 -12.96 -1.12
N THR A 144 -4.93 -13.37 0.10
CA THR A 144 -4.39 -12.75 1.31
C THR A 144 -2.91 -13.08 1.55
N ALA A 145 -2.31 -13.95 0.75
CA ALA A 145 -0.87 -14.19 0.70
C ALA A 145 -0.15 -13.32 -0.36
N PHE A 146 -0.89 -12.42 -1.01
CA PHE A 146 -0.43 -11.49 -2.04
C PHE A 146 0.03 -12.17 -3.35
N ASN A 147 -0.60 -13.29 -3.69
CA ASN A 147 -0.47 -14.00 -4.98
C ASN A 147 -1.68 -13.75 -5.88
N LYS A 148 -1.47 -13.73 -7.20
CA LYS A 148 -2.54 -13.56 -8.20
C LYS A 148 -3.50 -14.76 -8.24
#